data_AF-A0A392TCD6-F1
#
_entry.id   AF-A0A392TCD6-F1
#
_cell.length_a   1.000
_cell.length_b   1.000
_cell.length_c   1.000
_cell.angle_alpha   90.00
_cell.angle_beta   90.00
_cell.angle_gamma   90.00
#
_symmetry.space_group_name_H-M   'P 1'
#
loop_
_entity.id
_entity.type
_entity.pdbx_description
1 polymer ?
#
loop_
_entity_poly.entity_id
_entity_poly.type
_entity_poly.pdbx_seq_one_letter_code
_entity_poly.pdbx_strand_id
1 'polypeptide(L)' 'MQPNHKNYTEECEQVLQHLKKALSEPPVLSRPNDEEVLYLYLAVASEAVSAALIRETNEGQKPVYFTSKALQGPKLRYQ' A
#
# COMPACT_ATOMS: atom_id res chain seq x y z
N MET A 1 -8.71 3.77 37.16
CA MET A 1 -8.75 3.39 35.73
C MET A 1 -7.34 3.02 35.31
N GLN A 2 -6.99 1.73 35.26
CA GLN A 2 -5.67 1.31 34.76
C GLN A 2 -5.68 1.36 33.22
N PRO A 3 -4.60 1.79 32.55
CA PRO A 3 -4.60 1.93 31.09
C PRO A 3 -4.51 0.55 30.44
N ASN A 4 -5.28 0.37 29.36
CA ASN A 4 -5.47 -0.88 28.60
C ASN A 4 -4.21 -1.38 27.84
N HIS A 5 -3.04 -1.37 28.46
CA HIS A 5 -1.76 -1.66 27.81
C HIS A 5 -1.67 -3.09 27.22
N LYS A 6 -2.41 -4.06 27.76
CA LYS A 6 -2.40 -5.45 27.25
C LYS A 6 -3.22 -5.66 25.96
N ASN A 7 -4.35 -4.97 25.82
CA ASN A 7 -5.26 -5.18 24.68
C ASN A 7 -4.68 -4.63 23.37
N TYR A 8 -3.98 -3.49 23.42
CA TYR A 8 -3.34 -2.91 22.23
C TYR A 8 -2.27 -3.82 21.64
N THR A 9 -1.51 -4.56 22.46
CA THR A 9 -0.43 -5.41 21.97
C THR A 9 -0.95 -6.62 21.19
N GLU A 10 -2.04 -7.24 21.63
CA GLU A 10 -2.66 -8.37 20.92
C GLU A 10 -3.33 -7.92 19.61
N GLU A 11 -4.06 -6.80 19.62
CA GLU A 11 -4.66 -6.23 18.42
C GLU A 11 -3.60 -5.77 17.41
N CYS A 12 -2.55 -5.08 17.86
CA CYS A 12 -1.45 -4.67 17.00
C CYS A 12 -0.71 -5.88 16.39
N GLU A 13 -0.50 -6.95 17.17
CA GLU A 13 0.12 -8.17 16.66
C GLU A 13 -0.78 -8.83 15.60
N GLN A 14 -2.10 -8.89 15.83
CA GLN A 14 -3.05 -9.43 14.83
C GLN A 14 -3.04 -8.60 13.53
N VAL A 15 -3.06 -7.27 13.62
CA VAL A 15 -2.98 -6.38 12.45
C VAL A 15 -1.64 -6.56 11.72
N LEU A 16 -0.53 -6.68 12.46
CA LEU A 16 0.78 -6.91 11.89
C LEU A 16 0.86 -8.26 11.17
N GLN A 17 0.29 -9.32 11.75
CA GLN A 17 0.25 -10.64 11.13
C GLN A 17 -0.63 -10.65 9.88
N HIS A 18 -1.78 -9.97 9.91
CA HIS A 18 -2.63 -9.80 8.74
C HIS A 18 -1.88 -9.04 7.62
N LEU A 19 -1.16 -7.97 7.97
CA LEU A 19 -0.33 -7.23 7.03
C LEU A 19 0.78 -8.10 6.44
N LYS A 20 1.50 -8.86 7.26
CA LYS A 20 2.54 -9.80 6.81
C LYS A 20 1.96 -10.83 5.84
N LYS A 21 0.79 -11.39 6.14
CA LYS A 21 0.12 -12.36 5.26
C LYS A 21 -0.24 -11.73 3.91
N ALA A 22 -0.85 -10.55 3.92
CA ALA A 22 -1.18 -9.81 2.70
C ALA A 22 0.07 -9.48 1.86
N LEU A 23 1.20 -9.19 2.50
CA LEU A 23 2.49 -8.97 1.80
C LEU A 23 3.13 -10.26 1.28
N SER A 24 2.88 -11.40 1.94
CA SER A 24 3.38 -12.72 1.51
C SER A 24 2.58 -13.30 0.33
N GLU A 25 1.36 -12.83 0.12
CA GLU A 25 0.46 -13.19 -0.97
C GLU A 25 0.24 -11.97 -1.89
N PRO A 26 1.30 -11.46 -2.56
CA PRO A 26 1.16 -10.26 -3.38
C PRO A 26 0.12 -10.48 -4.49
N PRO A 27 -0.69 -9.47 -4.81
CA PRO A 27 -1.65 -9.58 -5.91
C PRO A 27 -0.91 -9.87 -7.22
N VAL A 28 -1.51 -10.73 -8.05
CA VAL A 28 -0.95 -11.05 -9.36
C VAL A 28 -0.94 -9.78 -10.20
N LEU A 29 0.25 -9.34 -10.59
CA LEU A 29 0.43 -8.20 -11.48
C LEU A 29 0.03 -8.59 -12.89
N SER A 30 -0.67 -7.67 -13.57
CA SER A 30 -1.10 -7.83 -14.95
C SER A 30 -0.18 -7.07 -15.89
N ARG A 31 0.12 -7.68 -17.05
CA ARG A 31 0.84 -7.00 -18.12
C ARG A 31 -0.10 -6.01 -18.80
N PRO A 32 0.30 -4.75 -19.03
CA PRO A 32 -0.50 -3.81 -19.82
C PRO A 32 -0.40 -4.15 -21.32
N ASN A 33 -1.39 -3.72 -22.09
CA ASN A 33 -1.36 -3.79 -23.55
C ASN A 33 -0.62 -2.58 -24.12
N ASP A 34 -0.14 -2.72 -25.36
CA ASP A 34 0.47 -1.60 -26.08
C ASP A 34 -0.55 -0.47 -26.25
N GLU A 35 -0.10 0.77 -26.04
CA GLU A 35 -0.91 2.00 -26.12
C GLU A 35 -2.12 2.06 -25.17
N GLU A 36 -2.17 1.18 -24.15
CA GLU A 36 -3.22 1.19 -23.13
C GLU A 36 -3.09 2.39 -22.19
N VAL A 37 -4.23 3.01 -21.87
CA VAL A 37 -4.31 4.03 -20.82
C VAL A 37 -4.23 3.36 -19.45
N LEU A 38 -3.27 3.80 -18.65
CA LEU A 38 -3.09 3.34 -17.27
C LEU A 38 -3.41 4.46 -16.29
N TYR A 39 -3.95 4.08 -15.14
CA TYR A 39 -4.31 4.98 -14.06
C TYR A 39 -3.27 4.91 -12.95
N LEU A 40 -2.82 6.08 -12.48
CA LEU A 40 -1.89 6.19 -11.37
C LEU A 40 -2.64 6.64 -10.12
N TYR A 41 -2.70 5.77 -9.11
CA TYR A 41 -3.22 6.11 -7.79
C TYR A 41 -2.06 6.44 -6.86
N LEU A 42 -2.16 7.55 -6.14
CA LEU A 42 -1.16 8.03 -5.19
C LEU A 42 -1.76 8.01 -3.78
N ALA A 43 -1.00 7.50 -2.82
CA ALA A 43 -1.32 7.63 -1.41
C ALA A 43 -0.14 8.31 -0.69
N VAL A 44 -0.46 9.31 0.12
CA VAL A 44 0.51 10.12 0.86
C VAL A 44 0.21 9.97 2.35
N ALA A 45 1.21 9.53 3.08
CA ALA A 45 1.26 9.57 4.54
C ALA A 45 2.36 10.54 4.99
N SER A 46 2.36 10.93 6.26
CA SER A 46 3.34 11.87 6.84
C SER A 46 4.79 11.51 6.52
N GLU A 47 5.09 10.21 6.45
CA GLU A 47 6.47 9.71 6.27
C GLU A 47 6.61 8.77 5.08
N ALA A 48 5.62 8.68 4.20
CA ALA A 48 5.69 7.78 3.05
C ALA A 48 4.84 8.26 1.88
N VAL A 49 5.31 7.98 0.67
CA VAL A 49 4.52 8.11 -0.56
C VAL A 49 4.50 6.77 -1.26
N SER A 50 3.32 6.31 -1.65
CA SER A 50 3.13 5.12 -2.46
C SER A 50 2.34 5.42 -3.72
N ALA A 51 2.60 4.60 -4.74
CA ALA A 51 1.95 4.68 -6.03
C ALA A 51 1.56 3.28 -6.51
N ALA A 52 0.36 3.17 -7.06
CA ALA A 52 -0.13 1.98 -7.73
C ALA A 52 -0.49 2.33 -9.17
N LEU A 53 0.11 1.61 -10.13
CA LEU A 53 -0.24 1.69 -11.54
C LEU A 53 -1.29 0.62 -11.83
N ILE A 54 -2.45 1.04 -12.30
CA ILE A 54 -3.65 0.22 -12.46
C ILE A 54 -4.11 0.27 -13.92
N ARG A 55 -4.61 -0.85 -14.42
CA ARG A 55 -5.37 -0.91 -15.68
C ARG A 55 -6.84 -1.19 -15.39
N GLU A 56 -7.73 -0.60 -16.19
CA GLU A 56 -9.16 -0.91 -16.14
C GLU A 56 -9.50 -2.00 -17.15
N THR A 57 -10.19 -3.04 -16.69
CA THR A 57 -10.64 -4.16 -17.52
C THR A 57 -12.12 -4.39 -17.30
N ASN A 58 -12.75 -5.20 -18.15
CA ASN A 58 -14.15 -5.60 -17.96
C ASN A 58 -14.37 -6.38 -16.64
N GLU A 59 -13.31 -6.97 -16.08
CA GLU A 59 -13.33 -7.66 -14.79
C GLU A 59 -13.04 -6.72 -13.61
N GLY A 60 -12.90 -5.41 -13.87
CA GLY A 60 -12.56 -4.39 -12.90
C GLY A 60 -11.10 -3.95 -12.98
N GLN A 61 -10.61 -3.35 -11.90
CA GLN A 61 -9.27 -2.80 -11.81
C GLN A 61 -8.23 -3.89 -11.53
N LYS A 62 -7.19 -3.94 -12.35
CA LYS A 62 -6.07 -4.89 -12.17
C LYS A 62 -4.76 -4.12 -11.94
N PRO A 63 -3.96 -4.51 -10.93
CA PRO A 63 -2.68 -3.87 -10.70
C PRO A 63 -1.68 -4.27 -11.79
N VAL A 64 -0.90 -3.29 -12.25
CA VAL A 64 0.23 -3.48 -13.16
C VAL A 64 1.54 -3.40 -12.38
N TYR A 65 1.63 -2.42 -11.47
CA TYR A 65 2.83 -2.22 -10.66
C TYR A 65 2.49 -1.49 -9.36
N PHE A 66 3.31 -1.71 -8.32
CA PHE A 66 3.23 -1.00 -7.05
C PHE A 66 4.62 -0.57 -6.60
N THR A 67 4.72 0.65 -6.06
CA THR A 67 5.93 1.13 -5.41
C THR A 67 5.58 1.97 -4.18
N SER A 68 6.45 1.94 -3.18
CA SER A 68 6.32 2.73 -1.96
C SER A 68 7.69 3.18 -1.49
N LYS A 69 7.77 4.41 -0.97
CA LYS A 69 8.99 5.00 -0.47
C LYS A 69 8.75 5.71 0.85
N ALA A 70 9.44 5.27 1.88
CA ALA A 70 9.58 6.02 3.12
C ALA A 70 10.38 7.30 2.85
N LEU A 71 9.85 8.42 3.34
CA LEU A 71 10.48 9.73 3.31
C LEU A 71 11.45 9.84 4.49
N GLN A 72 12.61 10.43 4.27
CA GLN A 72 13.63 10.61 5.29
C GLN A 72 14.27 11.99 5.18
N GLY A 73 14.67 12.53 6.33
CA GLY A 73 15.38 13.81 6.43
C GLY A 73 14.59 14.96 5.79
N PRO A 74 15.20 15.76 4.90
CA PRO A 74 14.53 16.90 4.28
C PRO A 74 13.24 16.55 3.52
N LYS A 75 13.10 15.30 3.04
CA LYS A 75 11.95 14.86 2.22
C LYS A 75 10.64 14.79 3.00
N LEU A 76 10.69 14.80 4.33
CA LEU A 76 9.51 14.87 5.19
C LEU A 76 8.78 16.21 5.09
N ARG A 77 9.42 17.25 4.52
CA ARG A 77 8.87 18.61 4.40
C ARG A 77 8.26 18.91 3.02
N TYR A 78 8.11 17.89 2.18
CA TYR A 78 7.57 18.04 0.82
C TYR A 78 6.04 17.99 0.76
N GLN A 79 5.38 17.86 1.92
CA GLN A 79 3.92 17.92 2.06
C GLN A 79 3.42 19.36 1.99
#